data_AF-A0A3S2AUG2-F1
#
_entry.id   AF-A0A3S2AUG2-F1
#
_cell.length_a   1.000
_cell.length_b   1.000
_cell.length_c   1.000
_cell.angle_alpha   90.00
_cell.angle_beta   90.00
_cell.angle_gamma   90.00
#
_symmetry.space_group_name_H-M   'P 1'
#
loop_
_entity.id
_entity.type
_entity.pdbx_description
1 polymer ?
#
loop_
_entity_poly.entity_id
_entity_poly.type
_entity_poly.pdbx_seq_one_letter_code
_entity_poly.pdbx_strand_id
1 'polypeptide(L)' 'MNQRGCKKAVVETSSFQAPLFYMQHGFEEFGKVEFGIPGHARIFLRKDLL' A
#
# COMPACT_ATOMS: atom_id res chain seq x y z
N MET A 1 -10.89 -4.65 -16.74
CA MET A 1 -11.61 -5.63 -15.90
C MET A 1 -10.66 -6.71 -15.42
N ASN A 2 -10.64 -6.96 -14.11
CA ASN A 2 -9.85 -8.04 -13.53
C ASN A 2 -10.43 -9.41 -13.95
N GLN A 3 -9.62 -10.23 -14.64
CA GLN A 3 -10.03 -11.53 -15.17
C GLN A 3 -10.36 -12.56 -14.06
N ARG A 4 -9.88 -12.34 -12.84
CA ARG A 4 -10.07 -13.26 -11.70
C ARG A 4 -11.19 -12.83 -10.74
N GLY A 5 -11.89 -11.73 -11.02
CA GLY A 5 -12.99 -11.23 -10.17
C GLY A 5 -12.57 -10.70 -8.80
N CYS A 6 -11.27 -10.56 -8.51
CA CYS A 6 -10.82 -9.91 -7.26
C CYS A 6 -11.27 -8.44 -7.27
N LYS A 7 -11.82 -7.99 -6.14
CA LYS A 7 -12.40 -6.65 -6.00
C LYS A 7 -11.43 -5.64 -5.39
N LYS A 8 -10.44 -6.13 -4.62
CA LYS A 8 -9.43 -5.31 -3.94
C LYS A 8 -8.06 -6.00 -3.99
N ALA A 9 -7.00 -5.21 -4.00
CA ALA A 9 -5.64 -5.64 -3.67
C ALA A 9 -5.21 -4.94 -2.38
N VAL A 10 -4.42 -5.65 -1.56
CA VAL A 10 -3.77 -5.09 -0.37
C VAL A 10 -2.29 -5.40 -0.48
N VAL A 11 -1.47 -4.41 -0.15
CA VAL A 11 -0.02 -4.53 -0.06
C VAL A 11 0.46 -3.90 1.23
N GLU A 12 1.52 -4.46 1.76
CA GLU A 12 2.28 -3.87 2.84
C GLU A 12 3.67 -3.52 2.29
N THR A 13 4.16 -2.33 2.63
CA THR A 13 5.52 -1.91 2.30
C THR A 13 6.12 -1.08 3.43
N SER A 14 7.43 -1.16 3.64
CA SER A 14 8.12 -0.25 4.55
C SER A 14 8.33 1.12 3.89
N SER A 15 8.39 2.20 4.68
CA SER A 15 8.49 3.59 4.17
C SER A 15 9.75 3.85 3.35
N PHE A 16 10.82 3.09 3.59
CA PHE A 16 12.09 3.15 2.84
C PHE A 16 12.13 2.25 1.60
N GLN A 17 11.04 1.51 1.30
CA GLN A 17 10.90 0.75 0.08
C GLN A 17 10.24 1.61 -1.00
N ALA A 18 8.99 1.31 -1.36
CA ALA A 18 8.34 1.95 -2.51
C ALA A 18 6.86 2.31 -2.25
N PRO A 19 6.50 2.99 -1.14
CA PRO A 19 5.12 3.42 -0.91
C PRO A 19 4.60 4.34 -2.03
N LEU A 20 5.45 5.24 -2.52
CA LEU A 20 5.11 6.16 -3.61
C LEU A 20 4.83 5.41 -4.93
N PHE A 21 5.54 4.31 -5.20
CA PHE A 21 5.27 3.48 -6.38
C PHE A 21 3.82 2.97 -6.33
N TYR A 22 3.38 2.39 -5.20
CA TYR A 22 2.02 1.89 -5.08
C TYR A 22 0.98 3.02 -5.18
N MET A 23 1.24 4.17 -4.54
CA MET A 23 0.36 5.35 -4.62
C MET A 23 0.18 5.84 -6.06
N GLN A 24 1.27 5.94 -6.83
CA GLN A 24 1.23 6.31 -8.25
C GLN A 24 0.45 5.29 -9.10
N HIS A 25 0.35 4.03 -8.65
CA HIS A 25 -0.43 2.99 -9.30
C HIS A 25 -1.86 2.89 -8.77
N GLY A 26 -2.36 3.91 -8.06
CA GLY A 26 -3.74 4.01 -7.59
C GLY A 26 -4.03 3.18 -6.34
N PHE A 27 -3.00 2.84 -5.55
CA PHE A 27 -3.20 2.37 -4.20
C PHE A 27 -3.33 3.55 -3.22
N GLU A 28 -4.08 3.36 -2.16
CA GLU A 28 -4.30 4.32 -1.09
C GLU A 28 -3.84 3.74 0.25
N GLU A 29 -3.15 4.54 1.05
CA GLU A 29 -2.81 4.17 2.43
C GLU A 29 -4.08 4.01 3.28
N PHE A 30 -4.17 2.92 4.04
CA PHE A 30 -5.22 2.72 5.04
C PHE A 30 -4.68 2.40 6.44
N GLY A 31 -3.36 2.28 6.59
CA GLY A 31 -2.73 2.03 7.88
C GLY A 31 -1.23 2.29 7.84
N LYS A 32 -0.70 2.71 8.99
CA LYS A 32 0.72 3.00 9.18
C LYS A 32 1.13 2.66 10.61
N VAL A 33 2.29 2.02 10.76
CA VAL A 33 2.89 1.70 12.07
C VAL A 33 4.34 2.17 12.05
N GLU A 34 4.65 3.18 12.85
CA GLU A 34 6.03 3.69 12.98
C GLU A 34 6.94 2.61 13.56
N PHE A 35 8.11 2.44 12.95
CA PHE A 35 9.22 1.76 13.61
C PHE A 35 9.79 2.75 14.61
N GLY A 36 10.32 2.31 15.75
CA GLY A 36 10.90 3.21 16.77
C GLY A 36 12.12 4.03 16.31
N ILE A 37 12.32 4.19 15.00
CA ILE A 37 13.33 4.97 14.32
C ILE A 37 12.59 6.07 13.52
N PRO A 38 12.92 7.36 13.73
CA PRO A 38 12.24 8.47 13.06
C PRO A 38 12.21 8.33 11.53
N GLY A 39 11.04 8.57 10.93
CA GLY A 39 10.85 8.53 9.48
C GLY A 39 10.68 7.13 8.88
N HIS A 40 10.81 6.07 9.69
CA HIS A 40 10.63 4.70 9.23
C HIS A 40 9.31 4.11 9.74
N ALA A 41 8.53 3.52 8.84
CA ALA A 41 7.25 2.92 9.19
C ALA A 41 6.93 1.72 8.31
N ARG A 42 6.02 0.87 8.81
CA ARG A 42 5.24 -0.10 8.03
C ARG A 42 4.02 0.63 7.47
N ILE A 43 3.75 0.52 6.17
CA ILE A 43 2.63 1.16 5.49
C ILE A 43 1.77 0.08 4.84
N PHE A 44 0.46 0.16 5.06
CA PHE A 44 -0.54 -0.72 4.45
C PHE A 44 -1.34 0.05 3.42
N LEU A 45 -1.37 -0.44 2.18
CA LEU A 45 -2.09 0.19 1.10
C LEU A 45 -3.11 -0.76 0.47
N ARG A 46 -4.19 -0.20 -0.07
CA ARG A 46 -5.25 -0.92 -0.76
C ARG A 46 -5.54 -0.30 -2.12
N LYS A 47 -6.05 -1.09 -3.04
CA LYS A 47 -6.56 -0.61 -4.34
C LYS A 47 -7.85 -1.33 -4.69
N ASP A 48 -8.86 -0.58 -5.12
CA ASP A 48 -10.06 -1.16 -5.73
C ASP A 48 -9.74 -1.61 -7.17
N LEU A 49 -10.15 -2.82 -7.52
CA LEU A 49 -9.82 -3.49 -8.80
C LEU A 49 -11.02 -3.67 -9.75
N LEU A 50 -12.16 -3.08 -9.37
CA LEU A 50 -13.39 -3.10 -10.16
C LEU A 50 -13.26 -2.21 -11.40
#